data_AF-A0A7C6WT61-F1
#
_entry.id   AF-A0A7C6WT61-F1
#
_cell.length_a   1.000
_cell.length_b   1.000
_cell.length_c   1.000
_cell.angle_alpha   90.00
_cell.angle_beta   90.00
_cell.angle_gamma   90.00
#
_symmetry.space_group_name_H-M   'P 1'
#
loop_
_entity.id
_entity.type
_entity.pdbx_description
1 polymer ?
#
loop_
_entity_poly.entity_id
_entity_poly.type
_entity_poly.pdbx_seq_one_letter_code
_entity_poly.pdbx_strand_id
1 'polypeptide(L)' 'MKVLVINSGSSSLKYQFIDMTNESVLAKGVCDRIGLEQSFL' A
#
# COMPACT_ATOMS: atom_id res chain seq x y z
N MET A 1 14.08 -3.67 -11.38
CA MET A 1 13.83 -4.42 -10.11
C MET A 1 12.53 -3.89 -9.53
N LYS A 2 11.60 -4.74 -9.09
CA LYS A 2 10.31 -4.26 -8.56
C LYS A 2 10.31 -4.34 -7.03
N VAL A 3 9.97 -3.24 -6.36
CA VAL A 3 9.95 -3.12 -4.89
C VAL A 3 8.55 -2.78 -4.42
N LEU A 4 8.05 -3.56 -3.45
CA LEU A 4 6.81 -3.25 -2.74
C LEU A 4 7.16 -2.59 -1.41
N VAL A 5 6.79 -1.32 -1.26
CA VAL A 5 6.94 -0.54 -0.04
C VAL A 5 5.65 -0.62 0.74
N ILE A 6 5.73 -0.98 2.03
CA ILE A 6 4.59 -1.08 2.94
C ILE A 6 4.83 -0.16 4.13
N ASN A 7 3.82 0.63 4.47
CA ASN A 7 3.71 1.33 5.74
C ASN A 7 2.44 0.84 6.44
N SER A 8 2.62 0.12 7.55
CA SER A 8 1.52 -0.46 8.32
C SER A 8 1.29 0.35 9.60
N GLY A 9 0.08 0.87 9.74
CA GLY A 9 -0.49 1.27 11.02
C GLY A 9 -1.25 0.10 11.66
N SER A 10 -1.83 0.33 12.85
CA SER A 10 -2.63 -0.68 13.57
C SER A 10 -3.95 -1.05 12.88
N SER A 11 -4.54 -0.13 12.12
CA SER A 11 -5.79 -0.32 11.38
C SER A 11 -5.74 0.18 9.93
N SER A 12 -4.54 0.46 9.41
CA SER A 12 -4.34 0.91 8.03
C SER A 12 -3.05 0.37 7.42
N LEU A 13 -3.04 0.24 6.10
CA LEU A 13 -1.89 -0.20 5.32
C LEU A 13 -1.77 0.66 4.07
N LYS A 14 -0.71 1.46 3.99
CA LYS A 14 -0.35 2.20 2.77
C LYS A 14 0.69 1.38 2.01
N TYR A 15 0.53 1.31 0.69
CA TYR A 15 1.47 0.60 -0.16
C TYR A 15 1.85 1.41 -1.40
N GLN A 16 3.06 1.17 -1.88
CA GLN A 16 3.53 1.60 -3.19
C GLN A 16 4.30 0.47 -3.85
N PHE A 17 4.07 0.26 -5.14
CA PHE A 17 4.82 -0.67 -5.96
C PHE A 17 5.65 0.12 -6.96
N ILE A 18 6.96 0.01 -6.86
CA ILE A 18 7.92 0.87 -7.56
C ILE A 18 8.78 0.01 -8.48
N ASP A 19 8.94 0.45 -9.73
CA ASP A 19 9.98 -0.06 -10.62
C ASP A 19 11.26 0.75 -10.41
N MET A 20 12.25 0.16 -9.75
CA MET A 20 13.52 0.82 -9.45
C MET A 20 14.44 0.95 -10.67
N THR A 21 14.08 0.38 -11.83
CA THR A 21 14.85 0.60 -13.06
C THR A 21 14.71 2.04 -13.58
N ASN A 22 13.57 2.69 -13.31
CA ASN A 22 13.28 4.07 -13.72
C ASN A 22 12.60 4.89 -12.62
N GLU A 23 12.60 4.39 -11.38
CA GLU A 23 11.98 4.99 -10.19
C GLU A 23 10.47 5.28 -10.35
N SER A 24 9.79 4.60 -11.27
CA SER A 24 8.37 4.83 -11.53
C SER A 24 7.48 4.12 -10.50
N VAL A 25 6.43 4.80 -10.06
CA VAL A 25 5.38 4.21 -9.22
C VAL A 25 4.38 3.49 -10.12
N LEU A 26 4.39 2.17 -10.10
CA LEU A 26 3.48 1.31 -10.87
C LEU A 26 2.08 1.24 -10.23
N ALA A 27 2.02 1.26 -8.89
CA ALA A 27 0.76 1.29 -8.15
C ALA A 27 0.98 1.95 -6.79
N LYS A 28 -0.07 2.58 -6.26
CA LYS A 28 -0.11 3.06 -4.87
C LYS A 28 -1.53 2.96 -4.34
N GLY A 29 -1.67 2.76 -3.05
CA GLY A 29 -2.98 2.72 -2.42
C GLY A 29 -2.91 2.76 -0.91
N VAL A 30 -4.09 2.83 -0.32
CA VAL A 30 -4.30 2.74 1.11
C VAL A 30 -5.48 1.81 1.35
N CYS A 31 -5.28 0.85 2.22
CA CYS A 31 -6.37 0.11 2.85
C CYS A 31 -6.52 0.70 4.25
N ASP A 32 -7.69 1.25 4.56
CA ASP A 32 -7.98 1.88 5.84
C ASP A 32 -9.13 1.13 6.53
N ARG A 33 -9.33 1.40 7.82
CA ARG A 33 -10.39 0.81 8.64
C ARG A 33 -10.28 -0.70 8.81
N ILE A 34 -9.10 -1.29 8.62
CA ILE A 34 -8.88 -2.73 8.75
C ILE A 34 -9.35 -3.19 10.15
N GLY A 35 -10.30 -4.13 10.18
CA GLY A 35 -10.86 -4.66 11.43
C GLY A 35 -12.07 -3.91 12.00
N LEU A 36 -12.61 -2.90 11.30
CA LEU A 36 -13.87 -2.25 11.68
C LEU A 36 -15.06 -2.92 10.96
N GLU A 37 -16.26 -2.91 11.56
CA GLU A 37 -17.45 -3.60 11.03
C GLU A 37 -17.89 -3.16 9.61
N GLN A 38 -17.40 -2.02 9.13
CA GLN A 38 -17.66 -1.51 7.78
C GLN A 38 -16.39 -1.42 6.91
N SER A 39 -15.36 -2.21 7.21
CA SER A 39 -14.15 -2.26 6.40
C SER A 39 -14.40 -3.08 5.13
N PHE A 40 -14.65 -2.42 4.00
CA PHE A 40 -14.64 -3.05 2.68
C PHE A 40 -13.47 -2.50 1.86
N LEU A 41 -12.91 -3.38 1.02
CA LEU A 41 -11.86 -3.09 0.04
C LEU A 41 -12.46 -2.48 -1.23
#